data_AF-A0A1Q9P799-F1
#
_entry.id   AF-A0A1Q9P799-F1
#
_cell.length_a   1.000
_cell.length_b   1.000
_cell.length_c   1.000
_cell.angle_alpha   90.00
_cell.angle_beta   90.00
_cell.angle_gamma   90.00
#
_symmetry.space_group_name_H-M   'P 1'
#
loop_
_entity.id
_entity.type
_entity.pdbx_description
1 polymer ?
#
loop_
_entity_poly.entity_id
_entity_poly.type
_entity_poly.pdbx_seq_one_letter_code
_entity_poly.pdbx_strand_id
1 'polypeptide(L)'
;HGAGFDVSTVDLSKEPLMELNFHGDYFENPQMPEILLNSGYFISVAVSKTHYISFITGVLKNLFGVLPRKDQSFYHPKINEVIVDLARIIRPSLNIVDARVGVEGWNGPKTKKLDAFILGHEAVSVDATMARIMGFNPEEILHIKDAYDYDLGSINPSVVGESIDSISAKFNVPKL
;
A
#
# COMPACT_ATOMS: atom_id res chain seq x y z
N HIS A 1 -12.77 12.24 26.85
CA HIS A 1 -11.51 12.99 26.70
C HIS A 1 -10.38 11.99 26.74
N GLY A 2 -9.72 11.72 25.61
CA GLY A 2 -8.58 10.79 25.57
C GLY A 2 -7.30 11.55 25.89
N ALA A 3 -6.50 11.04 26.82
CA ALA A 3 -5.13 11.50 27.00
C ALA A 3 -4.40 11.28 25.66
N GLY A 4 -3.96 12.37 25.01
CA GLY A 4 -3.18 12.27 23.79
C GLY A 4 -1.86 11.57 24.09
N PHE A 5 -1.45 10.65 23.23
CA PHE A 5 -0.08 10.16 23.23
C PHE A 5 0.82 11.25 22.65
N ASP A 6 2.01 11.42 23.21
CA ASP A 6 3.04 12.28 22.62
C ASP A 6 3.60 11.57 21.38
N VAL A 7 3.35 12.13 20.21
CA VAL A 7 3.75 11.55 18.92
C VAL A 7 4.58 12.60 18.20
N SER A 8 5.85 12.28 17.94
CA SER A 8 6.71 13.09 17.08
C SER A 8 6.41 12.80 15.60
N THR A 9 6.56 13.82 14.76
CA THR A 9 6.50 13.68 13.31
C THR A 9 7.91 13.79 12.73
N VAL A 10 8.18 12.98 11.70
CA VAL A 10 9.46 12.95 11.00
C VAL A 10 9.24 13.26 9.52
N ASP A 11 10.07 14.13 8.96
CA ASP A 11 10.08 14.44 7.53
C ASP A 11 11.17 13.61 6.84
N LEU A 12 10.76 12.51 6.20
CA LEU A 12 11.66 11.57 5.53
C LEU A 12 12.56 12.24 4.47
N SER A 13 12.18 13.41 3.94
CA SER A 13 13.02 14.14 2.98
C SER A 13 14.28 14.76 3.60
N LYS A 14 14.35 14.81 4.94
CA LYS A 14 15.49 15.35 5.71
C LYS A 14 16.30 14.28 6.41
N GLU A 15 15.81 13.04 6.40
CA GLU A 15 16.47 11.93 7.06
C GLU A 15 17.71 11.50 6.27
N PRO A 16 18.77 11.05 6.97
CA PRO A 16 19.93 10.48 6.32
C PRO A 16 19.53 9.26 5.48
N LEU A 17 20.17 9.13 4.33
CA LEU A 17 19.96 8.01 3.43
C LEU A 17 21.07 6.97 3.61
N MET A 18 20.68 5.70 3.55
CA MET A 18 21.58 4.56 3.55
C MET A 18 21.43 3.82 2.22
N GLU A 19 22.55 3.47 1.59
CA GLU A 19 22.56 2.58 0.44
C GLU A 19 22.35 1.14 0.90
N LEU A 20 21.40 0.47 0.27
CA LEU A 20 21.10 -0.93 0.51
C LEU A 20 21.85 -1.82 -0.45
N ASN A 21 22.28 -2.99 0.00
CA ASN A 21 22.63 -4.09 -0.90
C ASN A 21 21.33 -4.81 -1.29
N PHE A 22 20.73 -4.43 -2.42
CA PHE A 22 19.45 -4.96 -2.88
C PHE A 22 19.41 -5.01 -4.41
N HIS A 23 18.96 -6.16 -4.92
CA HIS A 23 18.79 -6.43 -6.34
C HIS A 23 17.31 -6.78 -6.59
N GLY A 24 16.57 -5.80 -7.08
CA GLY A 24 15.15 -5.90 -7.39
C GLY A 24 14.85 -5.89 -8.88
N ASP A 25 13.56 -5.90 -9.20
CA ASP A 25 13.10 -5.81 -10.60
C ASP A 25 13.27 -4.40 -11.18
N TYR A 26 13.28 -3.38 -10.30
CA TYR A 26 13.50 -1.99 -10.65
C TYR A 26 14.73 -1.41 -9.95
N PHE A 27 14.89 -1.63 -8.65
CA PHE A 27 15.97 -1.03 -7.87
C PHE A 27 17.23 -1.89 -7.87
N GLU A 28 18.36 -1.22 -8.11
CA GLU A 28 19.70 -1.76 -7.95
C GLU A 28 20.44 -0.90 -6.93
N ASN A 29 20.77 -1.48 -5.77
CA ASN A 29 21.38 -0.81 -4.62
C ASN A 29 20.79 0.58 -4.29
N PRO A 30 19.48 0.68 -4.00
CA PRO A 30 18.83 1.96 -3.79
C PRO A 30 19.26 2.61 -2.47
N GLN A 31 19.20 3.93 -2.44
CA GLN A 31 19.28 4.71 -1.21
C GLN A 31 17.89 4.87 -0.58
N MET A 32 17.76 4.54 0.70
CA MET A 32 16.51 4.65 1.46
C MET A 32 16.73 5.41 2.79
N PRO A 33 15.68 6.06 3.36
CA PRO A 33 15.79 6.70 4.66
C PRO A 33 16.20 5.70 5.74
N GLU A 34 17.33 5.95 6.40
CA GLU A 34 17.94 5.03 7.38
C GLU A 34 16.97 4.68 8.52
N ILE A 35 16.18 5.66 8.96
CA ILE A 35 15.22 5.50 10.04
C ILE A 35 14.20 4.38 9.77
N LEU A 36 13.84 4.13 8.51
CA LEU A 36 12.89 3.08 8.15
C LEU A 36 13.50 1.68 8.29
N LEU A 37 14.80 1.56 8.00
CA LEU A 37 15.55 0.30 8.02
C LEU A 37 15.91 -0.12 9.44
N ASN A 38 16.10 0.85 10.33
CA ASN A 38 16.44 0.64 11.74
C ASN A 38 15.21 0.69 12.67
N SER A 39 14.01 0.80 12.11
CA SER A 39 12.79 0.81 12.92
C SER A 39 12.49 -0.58 13.49
N GLY A 40 12.18 -0.66 14.79
CA GLY A 40 11.82 -1.94 15.41
C GLY A 40 10.48 -2.50 14.90
N TYR A 41 9.53 -1.60 14.61
CA TYR A 41 8.25 -1.91 14.01
C TYR A 41 7.85 -0.79 13.05
N PHE A 42 7.45 -1.15 11.83
CA PHE A 42 6.91 -0.21 10.85
C PHE A 42 5.45 -0.53 10.57
N ILE A 43 4.57 0.46 10.74
CA ILE A 43 3.12 0.31 10.52
C ILE A 43 2.72 1.15 9.30
N SER A 44 2.26 0.50 8.24
CA SER A 44 1.72 1.18 7.06
C SER A 44 0.23 1.43 7.26
N VAL A 45 -0.18 2.70 7.16
CA VAL A 45 -1.60 3.10 7.21
C VAL A 45 -1.97 3.78 5.91
N ALA A 46 -2.91 3.19 5.19
CA ALA A 46 -3.38 3.66 3.89
C ALA A 46 -4.90 3.88 3.89
N VAL A 47 -5.39 4.54 2.85
CA VAL A 47 -6.83 4.71 2.59
C VAL A 47 -7.25 3.88 1.39
N SER A 48 -8.48 3.35 1.39
CA SER A 48 -9.01 2.63 0.23
C SER A 48 -9.32 3.59 -0.93
N LYS A 49 -8.60 3.44 -2.04
CA LYS A 49 -8.69 4.35 -3.18
C LYS A 49 -8.34 3.68 -4.50
N THR A 50 -9.09 4.01 -5.56
CA THR A 50 -8.74 3.65 -6.94
C THR A 50 -7.62 4.55 -7.47
N HIS A 51 -6.73 4.00 -8.30
CA HIS A 51 -5.65 4.73 -8.94
C HIS A 51 -5.59 4.41 -10.43
N TYR A 52 -5.34 5.41 -11.28
CA TYR A 52 -5.49 5.24 -12.73
C TYR A 52 -4.36 4.44 -13.38
N ILE A 53 -3.14 4.45 -12.83
CA ILE A 53 -2.01 3.67 -13.36
C ILE A 53 -1.96 2.27 -12.76
N SER A 54 -2.14 2.18 -11.45
CA SER A 54 -1.91 0.96 -10.67
C SER A 54 -3.21 0.29 -10.22
N PHE A 55 -4.36 0.70 -10.75
CA PHE A 55 -5.71 0.24 -10.39
C PHE A 55 -6.20 0.70 -9.02
N ILE A 56 -5.39 0.49 -7.97
CA ILE A 56 -5.66 0.87 -6.57
C ILE A 56 -4.43 1.51 -5.91
N THR A 57 -4.63 2.13 -4.75
CA THR A 57 -3.55 2.58 -3.86
C THR A 57 -3.18 1.49 -2.85
N GLY A 58 -3.99 1.25 -1.82
CA GLY A 58 -3.69 0.24 -0.82
C GLY A 58 -2.39 0.48 -0.04
N VAL A 59 -2.03 -0.46 0.82
CA VAL A 59 -0.81 -0.40 1.66
C VAL A 59 0.46 -0.64 0.86
N LEU A 60 0.41 -1.41 -0.23
CA LEU A 60 1.57 -1.65 -1.11
C LEU A 60 1.99 -0.34 -1.79
N LYS A 61 1.07 0.37 -2.45
CA LYS A 61 1.39 1.67 -3.05
C LYS A 61 1.65 2.75 -2.02
N ASN A 62 1.15 2.63 -0.79
CA ASN A 62 1.43 3.60 0.27
C ASN A 62 2.95 3.76 0.51
N LEU A 63 3.72 2.69 0.28
CA LEU A 63 5.17 2.71 0.39
C LEU A 63 5.84 3.64 -0.63
N PHE A 64 5.18 4.08 -1.71
CA PHE A 64 5.74 5.12 -2.59
C PHE A 64 6.13 6.39 -1.84
N GLY A 65 5.45 6.69 -0.72
CA GLY A 65 5.76 7.85 0.12
C GLY A 65 7.14 7.79 0.80
N VAL A 66 7.79 6.62 0.84
CA VAL A 66 9.12 6.46 1.44
C VAL A 66 10.26 6.80 0.49
N LEU A 67 9.95 6.94 -0.81
CA LEU A 67 10.96 7.23 -1.83
C LEU A 67 11.60 8.61 -1.57
N PRO A 68 12.93 8.71 -1.50
CA PRO A 68 13.61 10.00 -1.26
C PRO A 68 13.38 11.05 -2.36
N ARG A 69 13.04 10.59 -3.57
CA ARG A 69 12.84 11.47 -4.72
C ARG A 69 11.50 12.18 -4.64
N LYS A 70 11.54 13.52 -4.64
CA LYS A 70 10.33 14.37 -4.63
C LYS A 70 9.46 14.22 -5.87
N ASP A 71 10.08 14.12 -7.05
CA ASP A 71 9.36 13.86 -8.29
C ASP A 71 9.07 12.38 -8.45
N GLN A 72 7.89 11.95 -7.96
CA GLN A 72 7.45 10.57 -8.06
C GLN A 72 7.02 10.16 -9.47
N SER A 73 6.77 11.12 -10.37
CA SER A 73 6.35 10.82 -11.75
C SER A 73 7.41 10.06 -12.54
N PHE A 74 8.67 10.21 -12.13
CA PHE A 74 9.80 9.44 -12.62
C PHE A 74 9.58 7.91 -12.59
N TYR A 75 8.85 7.41 -11.60
CA TYR A 75 8.64 5.97 -11.41
C TYR A 75 7.40 5.44 -12.14
N HIS A 76 6.55 6.31 -12.68
CA HIS A 76 5.28 5.92 -13.30
C HIS A 76 5.40 4.86 -14.42
N PRO A 77 6.43 4.90 -15.30
CA PRO A 77 6.57 3.87 -16.36
C PRO A 77 6.78 2.45 -15.84
N LYS A 78 7.22 2.30 -14.59
CA LYS A 78 7.59 1.03 -13.93
C LYS A 78 6.98 0.93 -12.53
N ILE A 79 5.77 1.49 -12.38
CA ILE A 79 5.17 1.70 -11.06
C ILE A 79 4.94 0.38 -10.30
N ASN A 80 4.60 -0.71 -11.00
CA ASN A 80 4.32 -1.98 -10.34
C ASN A 80 5.61 -2.60 -9.78
N GLU A 81 6.67 -2.64 -10.59
CA GLU A 81 7.99 -3.13 -10.18
C GLU A 81 8.55 -2.31 -9.00
N VAL A 82 8.35 -0.99 -9.02
CA VAL A 82 8.74 -0.10 -7.92
C VAL A 82 7.95 -0.40 -6.65
N ILE A 83 6.63 -0.61 -6.74
CA ILE A 83 5.79 -0.96 -5.57
C ILE A 83 6.28 -2.27 -4.95
N VAL A 84 6.54 -3.28 -5.79
CA VAL A 84 6.96 -4.61 -5.35
C VAL A 84 8.31 -4.55 -4.65
N ASP A 85 9.30 -3.89 -5.25
CA ASP A 85 10.62 -3.75 -4.62
C ASP A 85 10.55 -2.97 -3.31
N LEU A 86 9.74 -1.91 -3.23
CA LEU A 86 9.53 -1.20 -1.96
C LEU A 86 8.93 -2.10 -0.88
N ALA A 87 7.97 -2.95 -1.23
CA ALA A 87 7.37 -3.90 -0.31
C ALA A 87 8.36 -4.99 0.14
N ARG A 88 9.30 -5.38 -0.71
CA ARG A 88 10.41 -6.30 -0.38
C ARG A 88 11.45 -5.65 0.55
N ILE A 89 11.73 -4.37 0.36
CA ILE A 89 12.70 -3.61 1.16
C ILE A 89 12.13 -3.28 2.54
N ILE A 90 10.93 -2.69 2.60
CA ILE A 90 10.39 -2.10 3.83
C ILE A 90 9.67 -3.12 4.71
N ARG A 91 8.97 -4.10 4.11
CA ARG A 91 8.19 -5.15 4.80
C ARG A 91 7.50 -4.68 6.09
N PRO A 92 6.43 -3.86 5.99
CA PRO A 92 5.72 -3.36 7.17
C PRO A 92 5.28 -4.49 8.11
N SER A 93 5.52 -4.30 9.40
CA SER A 93 5.15 -5.25 10.45
C SER A 93 3.64 -5.33 10.66
N LEU A 94 2.92 -4.25 10.34
CA LEU A 94 1.46 -4.21 10.35
C LEU A 94 0.98 -3.29 9.23
N ASN A 95 -0.02 -3.75 8.48
CA ASN A 95 -0.63 -3.04 7.38
C ASN A 95 -2.09 -2.75 7.74
N ILE A 96 -2.50 -1.50 7.61
CA ILE A 96 -3.83 -1.02 7.94
C ILE A 96 -4.39 -0.25 6.76
N VAL A 97 -5.57 -0.65 6.29
CA VAL A 97 -6.37 0.17 5.38
C VAL A 97 -7.53 0.74 6.18
N ASP A 98 -7.59 2.06 6.27
CA ASP A 98 -8.82 2.78 6.61
C ASP A 98 -9.75 2.72 5.40
N ALA A 99 -10.69 1.78 5.47
CA ALA A 99 -11.73 1.56 4.48
C ALA A 99 -13.08 2.00 5.04
N ARG A 100 -13.16 3.03 5.89
CA ARG A 100 -14.45 3.57 6.31
C ARG A 100 -15.16 4.23 5.12
N VAL A 101 -14.38 4.93 4.30
CA VAL A 101 -14.82 5.57 3.06
C VAL A 101 -13.80 5.27 1.97
N GLY A 102 -14.25 4.60 0.91
CA GLY A 102 -13.43 4.39 -0.28
C GLY A 102 -13.56 5.53 -1.28
N VAL A 103 -12.46 5.86 -1.94
CA VAL A 103 -12.36 6.97 -2.89
C VAL A 103 -12.23 6.45 -4.33
N GLU A 104 -13.09 6.93 -5.23
CA GLU A 104 -13.23 6.48 -6.62
C GLU A 104 -12.99 7.62 -7.63
N GLY A 105 -12.31 7.30 -8.74
CA GLY A 105 -12.11 8.18 -9.89
C GLY A 105 -10.75 8.87 -9.92
N TRP A 106 -10.44 9.57 -11.03
CA TRP A 106 -9.10 10.08 -11.35
C TRP A 106 -8.52 10.97 -10.24
N ASN A 107 -9.32 11.91 -9.74
CA ASN A 107 -8.99 12.80 -8.62
C ASN A 107 -9.82 12.49 -7.36
N GLY A 108 -10.36 11.28 -7.23
CA GLY A 108 -11.26 10.93 -6.12
C GLY A 108 -12.55 11.77 -6.01
N PRO A 109 -13.24 12.17 -7.12
CA PRO A 109 -14.46 12.97 -7.04
C PRO A 109 -15.64 12.22 -6.42
N LYS A 110 -15.57 10.89 -6.30
CA LYS A 110 -16.66 10.05 -5.78
C LYS A 110 -16.19 9.27 -4.56
N THR A 111 -17.08 9.12 -3.60
CA THR A 111 -16.82 8.35 -2.39
C THR A 111 -17.90 7.29 -2.20
N LYS A 112 -17.53 6.17 -1.59
CA LYS A 112 -18.46 5.10 -1.18
C LYS A 112 -18.19 4.73 0.25
N LYS A 113 -19.24 4.65 1.06
CA LYS A 113 -19.15 4.18 2.43
C LYS A 113 -18.92 2.66 2.42
N LEU A 114 -17.95 2.22 3.19
CA LEU A 114 -17.55 0.82 3.34
C LEU A 114 -17.55 0.40 4.83
N ASP A 115 -17.36 1.36 5.75
CA ASP A 115 -17.43 1.16 7.21
C ASP A 115 -16.51 0.06 7.77
N ALA A 116 -15.34 -0.14 7.16
CA ALA A 116 -14.41 -1.19 7.56
C ALA A 116 -13.01 -0.65 7.89
N PHE A 117 -12.29 -1.39 8.73
CA PHE A 117 -10.83 -1.37 8.74
C PHE A 117 -10.32 -2.74 8.31
N ILE A 118 -9.29 -2.77 7.49
CA ILE A 118 -8.65 -4.02 7.06
C ILE A 118 -7.24 -4.01 7.64
N LEU A 119 -6.90 -5.04 8.41
CA LEU A 119 -5.59 -5.14 9.07
C LEU A 119 -4.98 -6.50 8.83
N GLY A 120 -3.65 -6.53 8.71
CA GLY A 120 -2.90 -7.76 8.59
C GLY A 120 -1.40 -7.54 8.60
N HIS A 121 -0.64 -8.59 8.84
CA HIS A 121 0.83 -8.53 8.85
C HIS A 121 1.43 -8.56 7.45
N GLU A 122 0.67 -9.05 6.46
CA GLU A 122 1.15 -9.22 5.09
C GLU A 122 0.44 -8.25 4.15
N ALA A 123 1.21 -7.45 3.41
CA ALA A 123 0.66 -6.37 2.60
C ALA A 123 -0.21 -6.90 1.43
N VAL A 124 0.20 -8.00 0.79
CA VAL A 124 -0.59 -8.63 -0.28
C VAL A 124 -1.94 -9.11 0.24
N SER A 125 -1.97 -9.76 1.41
CA SER A 125 -3.20 -10.25 2.04
C SER A 125 -4.18 -9.10 2.34
N VAL A 126 -3.67 -7.96 2.84
CA VAL A 126 -4.49 -6.78 3.13
C VAL A 126 -5.02 -6.13 1.85
N ASP A 127 -4.17 -5.87 0.86
CA ASP A 127 -4.59 -5.22 -0.38
C ASP A 127 -5.48 -6.13 -1.25
N ALA A 128 -5.25 -7.44 -1.26
CA ALA A 128 -6.12 -8.39 -1.95
C ALA A 128 -7.52 -8.46 -1.30
N THR A 129 -7.60 -8.36 0.03
CA THR A 129 -8.89 -8.25 0.74
C THR A 129 -9.60 -6.94 0.40
N MET A 130 -8.87 -5.82 0.43
CA MET A 130 -9.39 -4.52 0.02
C MET A 130 -9.89 -4.52 -1.43
N ALA A 131 -9.13 -5.11 -2.36
CA ALA A 131 -9.51 -5.21 -3.77
C ALA A 131 -10.86 -5.93 -3.92
N ARG A 132 -11.07 -7.06 -3.23
CA ARG A 132 -12.35 -7.78 -3.25
C ARG A 132 -13.50 -6.97 -2.66
N ILE A 133 -13.28 -6.27 -1.54
CA ILE A 133 -14.26 -5.35 -0.95
C ILE A 133 -14.65 -4.25 -1.95
N MET A 134 -13.70 -3.76 -2.74
CA MET A 134 -13.94 -2.78 -3.80
C MET A 134 -14.54 -3.38 -5.08
N GLY A 135 -14.80 -4.69 -5.12
CA GLY A 135 -15.38 -5.39 -6.27
C GLY A 135 -14.38 -5.64 -7.41
N PHE A 136 -13.08 -5.68 -7.10
CA PHE A 136 -12.01 -5.99 -8.05
C PHE A 136 -11.46 -7.41 -7.85
N ASN A 137 -10.97 -8.01 -8.92
CA ASN A 137 -10.19 -9.23 -8.86
C ASN A 137 -8.72 -8.89 -8.52
N PRO A 138 -8.18 -9.33 -7.37
CA PRO A 138 -6.79 -9.03 -7.00
C PRO A 138 -5.76 -9.58 -7.99
N GLU A 139 -6.07 -10.67 -8.71
CA GLU A 139 -5.16 -11.25 -9.72
C GLU A 139 -5.01 -10.36 -10.97
N GLU A 140 -5.94 -9.44 -11.20
CA GLU A 140 -5.87 -8.46 -12.31
C GLU A 140 -5.07 -7.21 -11.94
N ILE A 141 -4.66 -7.09 -10.68
CA ILE A 141 -3.91 -5.94 -10.16
C ILE A 141 -2.43 -6.32 -10.12
N LEU A 142 -1.68 -5.87 -11.13
CA LEU A 142 -0.31 -6.30 -11.40
C LEU A 142 0.59 -6.27 -10.16
N HIS A 143 0.71 -5.14 -9.47
CA HIS A 143 1.57 -5.06 -8.28
C HIS A 143 1.13 -5.96 -7.10
N ILE A 144 -0.15 -6.35 -6.99
CA ILE A 144 -0.58 -7.34 -5.98
C ILE A 144 -0.11 -8.72 -6.41
N LYS A 145 -0.35 -9.07 -7.67
CA LYS A 145 0.04 -10.36 -8.24
C LYS A 145 1.56 -10.55 -8.21
N ASP A 146 2.31 -9.56 -8.66
CA ASP A 146 3.76 -9.61 -8.69
C ASP A 146 4.33 -9.67 -7.26
N ALA A 147 3.74 -8.92 -6.30
CA ALA A 147 4.15 -9.00 -4.90
C ALA A 147 3.85 -10.35 -4.24
N TYR A 148 2.76 -11.02 -4.65
CA TYR A 148 2.44 -12.39 -4.23
C TYR A 148 3.54 -13.37 -4.67
N ASP A 149 4.06 -13.24 -5.89
CA ASP A 149 5.15 -14.08 -6.41
C ASP A 149 6.47 -13.92 -5.61
N TYR A 150 6.58 -12.88 -4.77
CA TYR A 150 7.69 -12.62 -3.85
C TYR A 150 7.40 -12.97 -2.38
N ASP A 151 6.38 -13.80 -2.11
CA ASP A 151 5.98 -14.24 -0.77
C ASP A 151 5.68 -13.06 0.19
N LEU A 152 5.06 -11.98 -0.32
CA LEU A 152 4.67 -10.81 0.50
C LEU A 152 3.24 -10.91 1.08
N GLY A 153 2.69 -12.12 1.07
CA GLY A 153 1.38 -12.49 1.57
C GLY A 153 0.59 -13.34 0.60
N SER A 154 -0.63 -13.70 0.97
CA SER A 154 -1.51 -14.49 0.14
C SER A 154 -2.47 -13.62 -0.66
N ILE A 155 -2.71 -13.95 -1.93
CA ILE A 155 -3.83 -13.37 -2.68
C ILE A 155 -5.16 -13.81 -2.08
N ASN A 156 -5.27 -15.02 -1.53
CA ASN A 156 -6.50 -15.58 -0.95
C ASN A 156 -6.33 -15.84 0.57
N PRO A 157 -6.20 -14.79 1.40
CA PRO A 157 -6.02 -14.95 2.82
C PRO A 157 -7.31 -15.42 3.51
N SER A 158 -7.17 -16.02 4.69
CA SER A 158 -8.30 -16.25 5.59
C SER A 158 -8.72 -14.92 6.23
N VAL A 159 -9.96 -14.50 6.00
CA VAL A 159 -10.52 -13.29 6.61
C VAL A 159 -11.26 -13.65 7.90
N VAL A 160 -10.97 -12.90 8.97
CA VAL A 160 -11.65 -13.01 10.27
C VAL A 160 -12.36 -11.69 10.54
N GLY A 161 -13.62 -11.74 10.98
CA GLY A 161 -14.47 -10.57 11.18
C GLY A 161 -15.69 -10.60 10.24
N GLU A 162 -16.09 -9.44 9.75
CA GLU A 162 -17.16 -9.33 8.75
C GLU A 162 -16.79 -10.06 7.44
N SER A 163 -17.78 -10.69 6.81
CA SER A 163 -17.57 -11.29 5.49
C SER A 163 -17.37 -10.20 4.44
N ILE A 164 -16.48 -10.44 3.48
CA ILE A 164 -16.22 -9.50 2.37
C ILE A 164 -17.54 -9.13 1.66
N ASP A 165 -18.39 -10.13 1.39
CA ASP A 165 -19.66 -9.93 0.71
C ASP A 165 -20.55 -8.91 1.42
N SER A 166 -20.54 -8.89 2.76
CA SER A 166 -21.40 -8.00 3.56
C SER A 166 -21.02 -6.52 3.50
N ILE A 167 -19.76 -6.24 3.17
CA ILE A 167 -19.20 -4.87 3.12
C ILE A 167 -18.79 -4.46 1.70
N SER A 168 -18.94 -5.36 0.73
CA SER A 168 -18.50 -5.11 -0.64
C SER A 168 -19.28 -3.98 -1.32
N ALA A 169 -18.56 -3.14 -2.06
CA ALA A 169 -19.16 -2.14 -2.94
C ALA A 169 -18.37 -2.13 -4.25
N LYS A 170 -19.06 -2.10 -5.39
CA LYS A 170 -18.41 -2.12 -6.70
C LYS A 170 -17.80 -0.76 -7.04
N PHE A 171 -16.49 -0.66 -7.19
CA PHE A 171 -15.78 0.52 -7.68
C PHE A 171 -15.50 0.39 -9.18
N ASN A 172 -15.20 1.52 -9.81
CA ASN A 172 -14.76 1.63 -11.20
C ASN A 172 -13.33 2.13 -11.24
N VAL A 173 -12.55 1.50 -12.11
CA VAL A 173 -11.20 1.96 -12.43
C VAL A 173 -11.32 3.30 -13.17
N PRO A 174 -10.59 4.34 -12.74
CA PRO A 174 -10.57 5.59 -13.47
C PRO A 174 -10.00 5.36 -14.87
N LYS A 175 -10.74 5.80 -15.88
CA LYS A 175 -10.23 5.92 -17.24
C LYS A 175 -9.43 7.23 -17.33
N LEU A 176 -8.32 7.18 -18.05
CA LEU A 176 -7.59 8.37 -18.53
C LEU A 176 -8.52 9.30 -19.31
#